data_AF-A0A3C1NYJ5-F1
#
_entry.id   AF-A0A3C1NYJ5-F1
#
_cell.length_a   1.000
_cell.length_b   1.000
_cell.length_c   1.000
_cell.angle_alpha   90.00
_cell.angle_beta   90.00
_cell.angle_gamma   90.00
#
_symmetry.space_group_name_H-M   'P 1'
#
loop_
_entity.id
_entity.type
_entity.pdbx_description
1 polymer ?
#
loop_
_entity_poly.entity_id
_entity_poly.type
_entity_poly.pdbx_seq_one_letter_code
_entity_poly.pdbx_strand_id
1 'polypeptide(L)' 'MFNNYAIVQGVDHIVPVDIYLPGCPPRPEMLFDAILKLHDKIQDTKIGAHRREEIVELEALALTAPTTLEMKGLMR' A
#
# COMPACT_ATOMS: atom_id res chain seq x y z
N MET A 1 -13.07 -1.59 14.42
CA MET A 1 -13.72 -2.03 13.16
C MET A 1 -15.05 -1.31 13.06
N PHE A 2 -15.21 -0.41 12.10
CA PHE A 2 -16.43 0.40 11.97
C PHE A 2 -17.47 -0.41 11.18
N ASN A 3 -18.44 -1.01 11.86
CA ASN A 3 -19.45 -1.84 11.19
C ASN A 3 -20.53 -0.96 10.53
N ASN A 4 -20.30 -0.57 9.28
CA ASN A 4 -21.23 0.23 8.47
C ASN A 4 -21.40 -0.42 7.10
N TYR A 5 -22.65 -0.57 6.64
CA TYR A 5 -23.00 -1.17 5.35
C TYR A 5 -22.48 -0.37 4.15
N ALA A 6 -22.22 0.92 4.31
CA ALA A 6 -21.76 1.82 3.25
C ALA A 6 -20.23 1.98 3.19
N ILE A 7 -19.45 1.25 4.01
CA ILE A 7 -18.00 1.48 4.13
C ILE A 7 -17.22 0.19 3.91
N VAL A 8 -16.31 0.22 2.93
CA VAL A 8 -15.29 -0.83 2.74
C VAL A 8 -14.19 -0.64 3.80
N GLN A 9 -13.83 -1.72 4.48
CA GLN A 9 -12.86 -1.69 5.59
C GLN A 9 -11.43 -1.67 5.05
N GLY A 10 -11.00 -0.51 4.53
CA GLY A 10 -9.67 -0.33 3.92
C GLY A 10 -9.76 -0.21 2.41
N VAL A 11 -8.85 0.58 1.84
CA VAL A 11 -8.81 0.88 0.40
C VAL A 11 -8.17 -0.26 -0.42
N ASP A 12 -7.43 -1.11 0.27
CA ASP A 12 -6.59 -2.20 -0.25
C ASP A 12 -7.40 -3.32 -0.91
N HIS A 13 -8.70 -3.36 -0.62
CA HIS A 13 -9.65 -4.26 -1.29
C HIS A 13 -9.98 -3.83 -2.72
N ILE A 14 -9.67 -2.58 -3.10
CA ILE A 14 -10.08 -1.98 -4.37
C ILE A 14 -8.85 -1.61 -5.21
N VAL A 15 -7.84 -1.02 -4.58
CA VAL A 15 -6.65 -0.51 -5.25
C VAL A 15 -5.41 -0.96 -4.47
N PRO A 16 -4.33 -1.39 -5.15
CA PRO A 16 -3.08 -1.71 -4.49
C PRO A 16 -2.52 -0.47 -3.77
N VAL A 17 -2.11 -0.65 -2.52
CA VAL A 17 -1.55 0.42 -1.68
C VAL A 17 -0.05 0.27 -1.55
N ASP A 18 0.69 1.34 -1.81
CA ASP A 18 2.15 1.35 -1.71
C ASP A 18 2.67 1.43 -0.27
N ILE A 19 2.04 2.28 0.55
CA ILE A 19 2.45 2.59 1.92
C ILE A 19 1.20 2.85 2.77
N TYR A 20 1.16 2.26 3.97
CA TYR A 20 0.15 2.52 4.98
C TYR A 20 0.62 3.55 5.99
N LEU A 21 -0.18 4.60 6.19
CA LEU A 21 0.07 5.62 7.20
C LEU A 21 -1.04 5.58 8.27
N PRO A 22 -0.76 5.09 9.49
CA PRO A 22 -1.76 5.09 10.56
C PRO A 22 -1.94 6.50 11.15
N GLY A 23 -3.20 6.91 11.34
CA GLY A 23 -3.55 8.15 12.04
C GLY A 23 -4.98 8.61 11.77
N CYS A 24 -5.56 9.37 12.70
CA CYS A 24 -6.91 9.94 12.55
C CYS A 24 -7.03 11.31 13.27
N PRO A 25 -6.51 12.40 12.69
CA PRO A 25 -5.61 12.46 11.53
C PRO A 25 -4.14 12.20 11.94
N PRO A 26 -3.28 11.76 11.00
CA PRO A 26 -1.85 11.62 11.27
C PRO A 26 -1.20 12.98 11.56
N ARG A 27 -0.09 12.96 12.31
CA ARG A 27 0.71 14.17 12.54
C ARG A 27 1.39 14.62 11.23
N PRO A 28 1.58 15.93 11.00
CA PRO A 28 2.22 16.43 9.78
C PRO A 28 3.61 15.82 9.52
N GLU A 29 4.41 15.64 10.56
CA GLU A 29 5.74 15.03 10.49
C GLU A 29 5.70 13.61 9.92
N MET A 30 4.71 12.81 10.35
CA MET A 30 4.51 11.43 9.91
C MET A 30 4.07 11.37 8.43
N LEU A 31 3.31 12.36 7.97
CA LEU A 31 2.93 12.46 6.57
C LEU A 31 4.14 12.76 5.67
N PHE A 32 5.01 13.68 6.09
CA PHE A 32 6.24 13.98 5.34
C PHE A 32 7.19 12.77 5.32
N ASP A 33 7.36 12.08 6.44
CA ASP A 33 8.16 10.87 6.52
C ASP A 33 7.64 9.76 5.58
N ALA A 34 6.33 9.58 5.49
CA ALA A 34 5.73 8.62 4.55
C ALA A 34 6.02 8.96 3.07
N ILE A 35 5.99 10.24 2.72
CA ILE A 35 6.31 10.70 1.35
C ILE A 35 7.80 10.48 1.04
N LEU A 36 8.69 10.74 1.99
CA LEU A 36 10.12 10.49 1.81
C LEU A 36 10.40 8.99 1.61
N LYS A 37 9.79 8.13 2.43
CA LYS A 37 9.88 6.67 2.26
C LYS A 37 9.34 6.19 0.91
N LEU A 38 8.31 6.84 0.38
CA LEU A 38 7.80 6.54 -0.96
C LEU A 38 8.84 6.88 -2.04
N HIS A 39 9.50 8.04 -1.93
CA HIS A 39 10.55 8.42 -2.85
C HIS A 39 11.74 7.44 -2.78
N ASP A 40 12.15 7.01 -1.59
CA ASP A 40 13.24 6.04 -1.43
C ASP A 40 12.90 4.69 -2.10
N LYS A 41 11.66 4.21 -1.94
CA LYS A 41 11.16 3.00 -2.62
C LYS A 41 11.20 3.13 -4.15
N ILE A 42 10.85 4.29 -4.68
CA ILE A 42 10.90 4.56 -6.12
C ILE A 42 12.35 4.61 -6.61
N GLN A 43 13.28 5.20 -5.84
CA GLN A 43 14.69 5.27 -6.21
C GLN A 43 15.38 3.90 -6.25
N ASP A 44 15.02 2.99 -5.34
CA ASP A 44 15.55 1.61 -5.32
C ASP A 44 15.01 0.74 -6.49
N THR A 45 14.02 1.24 -7.23
CA THR A 45 13.43 0.50 -8.35
C THR A 45 14.42 0.39 -9.51
N LYS A 46 14.91 -0.83 -9.76
CA LYS A 46 15.91 -1.12 -10.80
C LYS A 46 15.43 -0.71 -12.20
N ILE A 47 16.35 -0.21 -13.01
CA ILE A 47 16.08 0.23 -14.38
C ILE A 47 16.57 -0.86 -15.34
N GLY A 48 15.66 -1.70 -15.84
CA GLY A 48 15.94 -2.79 -16.77
C GLY A 48 15.20 -2.66 -18.11
N ALA A 49 15.63 -3.43 -19.11
CA ALA A 49 15.03 -3.45 -20.46
C ALA A 49 13.58 -3.95 -20.47
N HIS A 50 13.18 -4.78 -19.50
CA HIS A 50 11.86 -5.42 -19.39
C HIS A 50 10.94 -4.75 -18.36
N ARG A 51 11.27 -3.54 -17.90
CA ARG A 51 10.54 -2.84 -16.82
C ARG A 51 9.03 -2.81 -16.98
N ARG A 52 8.53 -2.61 -18.20
CA ARG A 52 7.10 -2.44 -18.44
C ARG A 52 6.32 -3.74 -18.20
N GLU A 53 6.94 -4.87 -18.55
CA GLU A 53 6.38 -6.20 -18.32
C GLU A 53 6.43 -6.54 -16.82
N GLU A 54 7.55 -6.26 -16.17
CA GLU A 54 7.73 -6.43 -14.72
C GLU A 54 6.72 -5.61 -13.90
N ILE A 55 6.47 -4.34 -14.26
CA ILE A 55 5.48 -3.50 -13.57
C ILE A 55 4.08 -4.09 -13.70
N VAL A 56 3.67 -4.52 -14.91
CA VAL A 56 2.34 -5.08 -15.12
C VAL A 56 2.16 -6.38 -14.34
N GLU A 57 3.19 -7.22 -14.28
CA GLU A 57 3.16 -8.44 -13.47
C GLU A 57 3.07 -8.13 -11.98
N LEU A 58 3.88 -7.18 -11.48
CA LEU A 58 3.84 -6.75 -10.08
C LEU A 58 2.50 -6.13 -9.69
N GLU A 59 1.90 -5.33 -10.57
CA GLU A 59 0.57 -4.75 -10.37
C GLU A 59 -0.51 -5.84 -10.34
N ALA A 60 -0.43 -6.83 -11.24
CA ALA A 60 -1.36 -7.96 -11.25
C ALA A 60 -1.25 -8.81 -9.98
N LEU A 61 -0.02 -9.08 -9.51
CA LEU A 61 0.23 -9.79 -8.26
C LEU A 61 -0.31 -8.98 -7.07
N ALA A 62 -0.09 -7.66 -7.04
CA ALA A 62 -0.57 -6.77 -5.99
C ALA A 62 -2.10 -6.73 -5.93
N LEU A 63 -2.80 -6.77 -7.08
CA LEU A 63 -4.26 -6.85 -7.15
C LEU A 63 -4.82 -8.16 -6.57
N THR A 64 -4.06 -9.25 -6.66
CA THR A 64 -4.46 -10.55 -6.12
C THR A 64 -4.00 -10.81 -4.68
N ALA A 65 -3.21 -9.89 -4.11
CA ALA A 65 -2.66 -10.06 -2.78
C ALA A 65 -3.77 -9.99 -1.71
N PRO A 66 -3.70 -10.84 -0.66
CA PRO A 66 -4.66 -10.77 0.44
C PRO A 66 -4.51 -9.45 1.19
N THR A 67 -5.63 -8.88 1.66
CA THR A 67 -5.59 -7.56 2.29
C THR A 67 -4.96 -7.63 3.68
N THR A 68 -4.49 -6.48 4.18
CA THR A 68 -3.80 -6.41 5.47
C THR A 68 -4.68 -6.85 6.66
N LEU A 69 -6.02 -6.79 6.52
CA LEU A 69 -6.97 -7.36 7.48
C LEU A 69 -7.00 -8.90 7.47
N GLU A 70 -6.81 -9.51 6.31
CA GLU A 70 -6.82 -10.96 6.11
C GLU A 70 -5.47 -11.60 6.41
N MET A 71 -4.39 -10.80 6.36
CA MET A 71 -3.04 -11.17 6.80
C MET A 71 -3.00 -11.37 8.33
N LYS A 72 -3.39 -12.58 8.75
CA LYS A 72 -3.47 -13.01 10.15
C LYS A 72 -2.11 -12.83 10.86
N GLY A 73 -2.02 -11.88 11.79
CA GLY A 73 -0.89 -11.75 12.72
C GLY A 73 0.07 -10.56 12.52
N LEU A 74 -0.15 -9.68 11.54
CA LEU A 74 0.73 -8.51 11.31
C LEU A 74 0.43 -7.31 12.23
N MET A 75 -0.74 -7.28 12.87
CA MET A 75 -1.15 -6.27 13.86
C MET A 75 -1.41 -6.89 15.24
N ARG A 76 -0.45 -7.65 15.76
CA ARG A 76 -0.39 -8.05 17.18
C ARG A 76 0.93 -7.67 17.77
#